data_AF-A0A016VWR1-F1
#
_entry.id   AF-A0A016VWR1-F1
#
_cell.length_a   1.000
_cell.length_b   1.000
_cell.length_c   1.000
_cell.angle_alpha   90.00
_cell.angle_beta   90.00
_cell.angle_gamma   90.00
#
_symmetry.space_group_name_H-M   'P 1'
#
loop_
_entity.id
_entity.type
_entity.pdbx_description
1 polymer ?
#
loop_
_entity_poly.entity_id
_entity_poly.type
_entity_poly.pdbx_seq_one_letter_code
_entity_poly.pdbx_strand_id
1 'polypeptide(L)'
;MNPNIPAGDEPPRILPAEVRVAIQSMKPSTAPGPDRISADLLRAGGHHLHVILAEHMSSYLRKERIPNQWRTSRTVLIHKKGDREDLRNYRPICLLSVLYKLFTKIILTRISRTLDEAQPQEQAGFRQGFSCMDNIQTVSRVIEVCREYRLPLVLTFVDYEKAFDSVETNAILSALVDQGVDASYVRTLADCYRQCSTTVQLFQRPITIPIAKGVRQGDTISPKLFTAALLWAMKSLNWDERGIRVDGRFLSNLRFADDIVPFSRSTEEAQAMLNGLNEVGKKIGLRMNRTKTKFMKNAFCDGERIELEGTQIAETMSYVYLGRSLNMENDLKEELGRRRRAAWAAFGPLREATDQLTDHELRAHLFDSTVLPALCYAAETRPR
;
A
#
# COMPACT_ATOMS: atom_id res chain seq x y z
N MET A 1 -1.21 -13.01 20.46
CA MET A 1 -0.50 -14.29 20.65
C MET A 1 0.74 -14.26 19.77
N ASN A 2 1.88 -14.72 20.27
CA ASN A 2 3.06 -14.91 19.41
C ASN A 2 2.79 -16.11 18.48
N PRO A 3 3.10 -16.00 17.18
CA PRO A 3 2.87 -17.12 16.26
C PRO A 3 3.76 -18.31 16.62
N ASN A 4 3.20 -19.51 16.48
CA ASN A 4 3.97 -20.74 16.56
C ASN A 4 4.73 -20.92 15.23
N ILE A 5 6.00 -20.52 15.20
CA ILE A 5 6.85 -20.64 14.02
C ILE A 5 7.49 -22.03 14.05
N PRO A 6 7.27 -22.90 13.04
CA PRO A 6 7.79 -24.26 13.05
C PRO A 6 9.33 -24.28 12.97
N ALA A 7 9.94 -25.41 13.32
CA ALA A 7 11.34 -25.64 12.96
C ALA A 7 11.46 -25.61 11.42
N GLY A 8 12.52 -24.96 10.92
CA GLY A 8 12.77 -24.83 9.49
C GLY A 8 14.15 -25.37 9.14
N ASP A 9 14.35 -25.63 7.86
CA ASP A 9 15.63 -26.05 7.32
C ASP A 9 16.64 -24.88 7.33
N GLU A 10 17.92 -25.19 7.12
CA GLU A 10 18.92 -24.13 6.94
C GLU A 10 18.60 -23.35 5.66
N PRO A 11 18.47 -22.01 5.72
CA PRO A 11 18.16 -21.21 4.55
C PRO A 11 19.28 -21.27 3.52
N PRO A 12 18.96 -21.25 2.21
CA PRO A 12 19.98 -21.19 1.17
C PRO A 12 20.84 -19.94 1.33
N ARG A 13 22.14 -20.07 1.10
CA ARG A 13 23.07 -18.92 1.14
C ARG A 13 22.66 -17.84 0.15
N ILE A 14 22.89 -16.58 0.51
CA ILE A 14 22.74 -15.44 -0.38
C ILE A 14 23.90 -15.42 -1.36
N LEU A 15 23.59 -15.34 -2.65
CA LEU A 15 24.58 -15.30 -3.72
C LEU A 15 25.02 -13.87 -4.02
N PRO A 16 26.29 -13.64 -4.41
CA PRO A 16 26.75 -12.31 -4.85
C PRO A 16 25.94 -11.76 -6.04
N ALA A 17 25.39 -12.65 -6.87
CA ALA A 17 24.50 -12.28 -7.97
C ALA A 17 23.17 -11.68 -7.47
N GLU A 18 22.57 -12.24 -6.42
CA GLU A 18 21.36 -11.69 -5.79
C GLU A 18 21.63 -10.31 -5.21
N VAL A 19 22.77 -10.13 -4.54
CA VAL A 19 23.22 -8.83 -4.02
C VAL A 19 23.35 -7.81 -5.15
N ARG A 20 24.03 -8.17 -6.24
CA ARG A 20 24.20 -7.30 -7.42
C ARG A 20 22.84 -6.86 -7.99
N VAL A 21 21.94 -7.81 -8.25
CA VAL A 21 20.60 -7.51 -8.81
C VAL A 21 19.78 -6.64 -7.86
N ALA A 22 19.84 -6.91 -6.56
CA ALA A 22 19.15 -6.13 -5.55
C ALA A 22 19.69 -4.69 -5.50
N ILE A 23 21.01 -4.47 -5.52
CA ILE A 23 21.66 -3.15 -5.56
C ILE A 23 21.27 -2.38 -6.83
N GLN A 24 21.34 -3.02 -7.99
CA GLN A 24 21.02 -2.40 -9.28
C GLN A 24 19.58 -1.90 -9.32
N SER A 25 18.64 -2.64 -8.73
CA SER A 25 17.23 -2.28 -8.67
C SER A 25 16.87 -1.31 -7.54
N MET A 26 17.81 -0.87 -6.69
CA MET A 26 17.55 0.22 -5.73
C MET A 26 17.39 1.54 -6.50
N LYS A 27 16.62 2.49 -5.97
CA LYS A 27 16.52 3.82 -6.61
C LYS A 27 17.86 4.58 -6.45
N PRO A 28 18.38 5.24 -7.50
CA PRO A 28 19.54 6.10 -7.38
C PRO A 28 19.21 7.34 -6.54
N SER A 29 20.24 7.98 -5.97
CA SER A 29 20.13 9.29 -5.30
C SER A 29 19.10 9.37 -4.16
N THR A 30 18.75 8.24 -3.54
CA THR A 30 17.88 8.25 -2.35
C THR A 30 18.64 8.73 -1.12
N ALA A 31 17.97 9.49 -0.25
CA ALA A 31 18.53 9.92 1.03
C ALA A 31 19.04 8.70 1.85
N PRO A 32 20.29 8.74 2.35
CA PRO A 32 20.84 7.65 3.13
C PRO A 32 20.23 7.58 4.53
N GLY A 33 20.39 6.42 5.18
CA GLY A 33 20.01 6.22 6.56
C GLY A 33 20.98 6.91 7.54
N PRO A 34 20.88 6.60 8.84
CA PRO A 34 21.80 7.11 9.86
C PRO A 34 23.28 6.80 9.59
N ASP A 35 23.54 5.72 8.83
CA ASP A 35 24.87 5.25 8.42
C ASP A 35 25.52 6.08 7.30
N ARG A 36 24.77 6.99 6.64
CA ARG A 36 25.23 7.84 5.53
C ARG A 36 25.74 7.05 4.30
N ILE A 37 25.48 5.75 4.21
CA ILE A 37 25.80 4.92 3.04
C ILE A 37 24.68 5.08 2.03
N SER A 38 25.02 5.38 0.76
CA SER A 38 24.06 5.46 -0.35
C SER A 38 24.06 4.19 -1.19
N ALA A 39 23.00 3.97 -1.97
CA ALA A 39 22.97 2.87 -2.94
C ALA A 39 24.02 3.04 -4.03
N ASP A 40 24.41 4.27 -4.36
CA ASP A 40 25.44 4.58 -5.36
C ASP A 40 26.84 4.13 -4.90
N LEU A 41 27.15 4.27 -3.60
CA LEU A 41 28.39 3.73 -3.03
C LEU A 41 28.43 2.20 -3.13
N LEU A 42 27.29 1.52 -2.90
CA LEU A 42 27.22 0.07 -3.03
C LEU A 42 27.41 -0.38 -4.49
N ARG A 43 26.91 0.38 -5.47
CA ARG A 43 27.16 0.12 -6.90
C ARG A 43 28.63 0.28 -7.26
N ALA A 44 29.29 1.31 -6.73
CA ALA A 44 30.69 1.60 -6.98
C ALA A 44 31.64 0.52 -6.42
N GLY A 45 31.23 -0.18 -5.35
CA GLY A 45 32.05 -1.22 -4.70
C GLY A 45 32.28 -2.50 -5.52
N GLY A 46 31.53 -2.69 -6.61
CA GLY A 46 31.76 -3.77 -7.58
C GLY A 46 31.64 -5.19 -7.00
N HIS A 47 32.17 -6.18 -7.74
CA HIS A 47 31.98 -7.60 -7.41
C HIS A 47 32.57 -7.99 -6.04
N HIS A 48 33.73 -7.46 -5.67
CA HIS A 48 34.38 -7.78 -4.40
C HIS A 48 33.49 -7.41 -3.20
N LEU A 49 32.88 -6.22 -3.22
CA LEU A 49 31.92 -5.81 -2.19
C LEU A 49 30.69 -6.73 -2.18
N HIS A 50 30.18 -7.11 -3.36
CA HIS A 50 29.01 -8.01 -3.43
C HIS A 50 29.28 -9.37 -2.77
N VAL A 51 30.49 -9.92 -2.90
CA VAL A 51 30.89 -11.19 -2.25
C VAL A 51 30.88 -11.03 -0.74
N ILE A 52 31.54 -10.00 -0.22
CA ILE A 52 31.61 -9.72 1.23
C ILE A 52 30.20 -9.53 1.81
N LEU A 53 29.35 -8.75 1.14
CA LEU A 53 27.97 -8.53 1.56
C LEU A 53 27.16 -9.83 1.56
N ALA A 54 27.32 -10.66 0.53
CA ALA A 54 26.64 -11.94 0.43
C ALA A 54 27.02 -12.88 1.58
N GLU A 55 28.30 -12.94 1.95
CA GLU A 55 28.79 -13.74 3.08
C GLU A 55 28.20 -13.26 4.42
N HIS A 56 28.27 -11.95 4.70
CA HIS A 56 27.70 -11.38 5.92
C HIS A 56 26.19 -11.58 6.01
N MET A 57 25.45 -11.30 4.92
CA MET A 57 24.00 -11.47 4.88
C MET A 57 23.59 -12.94 5.01
N SER A 58 24.35 -13.87 4.43
CA SER A 58 24.15 -15.31 4.64
C SER A 58 24.35 -15.69 6.10
N SER A 59 25.36 -15.13 6.77
CA SER A 59 25.57 -15.34 8.20
C SER A 59 24.41 -14.79 9.04
N TYR A 60 23.85 -13.62 8.70
CA TYR A 60 22.69 -13.06 9.41
C TYR A 60 21.45 -13.94 9.26
N LEU A 61 21.23 -14.47 8.06
CA LEU A 61 20.11 -15.36 7.76
C LEU A 61 20.25 -16.71 8.48
N ARG A 62 21.44 -17.34 8.46
CA ARG A 62 21.70 -18.58 9.22
C ARG A 62 21.54 -18.40 10.72
N LYS A 63 22.02 -17.28 11.26
CA LYS A 63 21.92 -16.96 12.69
C LYS A 63 20.54 -16.43 13.08
N GLU A 64 19.70 -16.09 12.11
CA GLU A 64 18.40 -15.45 12.28
C GLU A 64 18.50 -14.17 13.13
N ARG A 65 19.58 -13.41 12.93
CA ARG A 65 19.95 -12.23 13.71
C ARG A 65 20.49 -11.13 12.82
N ILE A 66 19.87 -9.96 12.89
CA ILE A 66 20.35 -8.75 12.22
C ILE A 66 21.30 -7.94 13.11
N PRO A 67 22.23 -7.16 12.52
CA PRO A 67 23.03 -6.19 13.24
C PRO A 67 22.18 -5.20 14.04
N ASN A 68 22.62 -4.87 15.27
CA ASN A 68 21.89 -3.95 16.14
C ASN A 68 21.79 -2.53 15.54
N GLN A 69 22.76 -2.13 14.72
CA GLN A 69 22.75 -0.86 14.00
C GLN A 69 21.56 -0.72 13.04
N TRP A 70 20.96 -1.82 12.59
CA TRP A 70 19.79 -1.82 11.69
C TRP A 70 18.46 -1.70 12.43
N ARG A 71 18.48 -1.72 13.77
CA ARG A 71 17.30 -1.55 14.63
C ARG A 71 16.93 -0.08 14.84
N THR A 72 17.84 0.85 14.54
CA THR A 72 17.60 2.29 14.63
C THR A 72 17.31 2.89 13.26
N SER A 73 16.33 3.80 13.21
CA SER A 73 15.99 4.57 12.01
C SER A 73 15.84 6.06 12.31
N ARG A 74 15.76 6.88 11.27
CA ARG A 74 15.41 8.31 11.40
C ARG A 74 14.08 8.58 10.70
N THR A 75 13.08 9.07 11.41
CA THR A 75 11.78 9.40 10.81
C THR A 75 11.73 10.87 10.41
N VAL A 76 11.33 11.13 9.17
CA VAL A 76 11.05 12.46 8.62
C VAL A 76 9.55 12.58 8.37
N LEU A 77 8.96 13.71 8.75
CA LEU A 77 7.53 13.99 8.54
C LEU A 77 7.34 14.75 7.23
N ILE A 78 6.57 14.20 6.31
CA ILE A 78 6.20 14.84 5.04
C ILE A 78 4.76 15.33 5.14
N HIS A 79 4.53 16.63 4.97
CA HIS A 79 3.18 17.20 4.97
C HIS A 79 2.38 16.67 3.76
N LYS A 80 1.17 16.16 4.00
CA LYS A 80 0.29 15.60 2.95
C LYS A 80 -0.68 16.65 2.41
N LYS A 81 -1.54 17.21 3.28
CA LYS A 81 -2.57 18.21 2.96
C LYS A 81 -3.23 18.75 4.23
N GLY A 82 -3.98 19.85 4.14
CA GLY A 82 -4.72 20.41 5.27
C GLY A 82 -3.83 21.23 6.20
N ASP A 83 -4.30 21.43 7.43
CA ASP A 83 -3.60 22.23 8.45
C ASP A 83 -2.18 21.69 8.72
N ARG A 84 -1.20 22.59 8.78
CA ARG A 84 0.21 22.28 9.06
C ARG A 84 0.47 22.08 10.55
N GLU A 85 -0.42 22.53 11.43
CA GLU A 85 -0.30 22.33 12.88
C GLU A 85 -0.86 20.97 13.32
N ASP A 86 -1.66 20.30 12.48
CA ASP A 86 -2.20 18.98 12.77
C ASP A 86 -1.23 17.86 12.34
N LEU A 87 -0.60 17.19 13.30
CA LEU A 87 0.29 16.05 13.06
C LEU A 87 -0.35 14.89 12.29
N ARG A 88 -1.69 14.77 12.26
CA ARG A 88 -2.40 13.75 11.47
C ARG A 88 -2.29 13.99 9.97
N ASN A 89 -1.96 15.22 9.57
CA ASN A 89 -1.74 15.61 8.17
C ASN A 89 -0.34 15.31 7.65
N TYR A 90 0.54 14.75 8.48
CA TYR A 90 1.90 14.36 8.09
C TYR A 90 2.02 12.86 7.91
N ARG A 91 2.81 12.46 6.91
CA ARG A 91 3.22 11.09 6.67
C ARG A 91 4.61 10.85 7.24
N PRO A 92 4.79 9.92 8.18
CA PRO A 92 6.12 9.55 8.65
C PRO A 92 6.82 8.67 7.61
N ILE A 93 8.03 9.06 7.19
CA ILE A 93 8.92 8.26 6.35
C ILE A 93 10.14 7.86 7.15
N CYS A 94 10.38 6.56 7.26
CA CYS A 94 11.51 5.98 7.96
C CYS A 94 12.72 5.91 7.01
N LEU A 95 13.75 6.70 7.31
CA LEU A 95 15.06 6.58 6.69
C LEU A 95 15.84 5.47 7.39
N LEU A 96 15.96 4.36 6.66
CA LEU A 96 16.59 3.12 7.09
C LEU A 96 17.99 2.99 6.50
N SER A 97 18.86 2.24 7.17
CA SER A 97 20.16 1.82 6.62
C SER A 97 19.98 1.22 5.22
N VAL A 98 20.84 1.61 4.28
CA VAL A 98 20.79 1.07 2.90
C VAL A 98 21.12 -0.42 2.90
N LEU A 99 22.02 -0.87 3.78
CA LEU A 99 22.35 -2.30 3.93
C LEU A 99 21.17 -3.11 4.48
N TYR A 100 20.42 -2.55 5.43
CA TYR A 100 19.17 -3.16 5.90
C TYR A 100 18.15 -3.29 4.76
N LYS A 101 17.92 -2.22 4.00
CA LYS A 101 17.01 -2.25 2.84
C LYS A 101 17.46 -3.24 1.77
N LEU A 102 18.77 -3.37 1.55
CA LEU A 102 19.33 -4.36 0.64
C LEU A 102 19.02 -5.78 1.12
N PHE A 103 19.24 -6.06 2.42
CA PHE A 103 18.95 -7.36 3.00
C PHE A 103 17.46 -7.73 2.94
N THR A 104 16.57 -6.84 3.34
CA THR A 104 15.12 -7.08 3.27
C THR A 104 14.62 -7.19 1.83
N LYS A 105 15.25 -6.50 0.89
CA LYS A 105 14.95 -6.64 -0.55
C LYS A 105 15.34 -8.02 -1.09
N ILE A 106 16.47 -8.58 -0.68
CA ILE A 106 16.88 -9.94 -1.06
C ILE A 106 15.89 -10.95 -0.48
N ILE A 107 15.55 -10.84 0.82
CA ILE A 107 14.54 -11.69 1.45
C ILE A 107 13.21 -11.58 0.70
N LEU A 108 12.76 -10.35 0.41
CA LEU A 108 11.53 -10.12 -0.34
C LEU A 108 11.57 -10.84 -1.69
N THR A 109 12.67 -10.74 -2.43
CA THR A 109 12.80 -11.38 -3.75
C THR A 109 12.62 -12.89 -3.66
N ARG A 110 13.14 -13.51 -2.59
CA ARG A 110 13.01 -14.96 -2.36
C ARG A 110 11.61 -15.40 -1.96
N ILE A 111 10.91 -14.60 -1.16
CA ILE A 111 9.56 -14.95 -0.65
C ILE A 111 8.42 -14.40 -1.50
N SER A 112 8.68 -13.47 -2.43
CA SER A 112 7.63 -12.73 -3.15
C SER A 112 6.70 -13.67 -3.91
N ARG A 113 7.24 -14.72 -4.54
CA ARG A 113 6.44 -15.69 -5.27
C ARG A 113 5.42 -16.38 -4.37
N THR A 114 5.87 -16.88 -3.22
CA THR A 114 5.00 -17.52 -2.21
C THR A 114 3.90 -16.56 -1.74
N LEU A 115 4.26 -15.30 -1.45
CA LEU A 115 3.27 -14.30 -1.04
C LEU A 115 2.29 -13.99 -2.18
N ASP A 116 2.76 -13.88 -3.42
CA ASP A 116 1.94 -13.50 -4.57
C ASP A 116 0.98 -14.60 -5.02
N GLU A 117 1.40 -15.87 -4.92
CA GLU A 117 0.56 -17.05 -5.18
C GLU A 117 -0.56 -17.18 -4.13
N ALA A 118 -0.33 -16.74 -2.89
CA ALA A 118 -1.35 -16.74 -1.85
C ALA A 118 -2.39 -15.61 -1.99
N GLN A 119 -2.05 -14.52 -2.70
CA GLN A 119 -2.93 -13.37 -2.87
C GLN A 119 -4.05 -13.65 -3.88
N PRO A 120 -5.32 -13.41 -3.53
CA PRO A 120 -6.45 -13.60 -4.43
C PRO A 120 -6.48 -12.47 -5.48
N GLN A 121 -7.18 -12.68 -6.59
CA GLN A 121 -7.14 -11.78 -7.76
C GLN A 121 -7.65 -10.36 -7.43
N GLU A 122 -8.53 -10.21 -6.44
CA GLU A 122 -9.14 -8.95 -6.04
C GLU A 122 -8.15 -7.99 -5.36
N GLN A 123 -6.99 -8.47 -4.89
CA GLN A 123 -5.92 -7.62 -4.38
C GLN A 123 -4.99 -7.22 -5.53
N ALA A 124 -5.07 -5.97 -5.98
CA ALA A 124 -4.21 -5.41 -7.02
C ALA A 124 -3.01 -4.62 -6.46
N GLY A 125 -3.06 -4.22 -5.18
CA GLY A 125 -2.04 -3.38 -4.56
C GLY A 125 -0.69 -4.09 -4.42
N PHE A 126 0.39 -3.41 -4.85
CA PHE A 126 1.78 -3.89 -4.72
C PHE A 126 2.05 -5.28 -5.34
N ARG A 127 1.32 -5.65 -6.39
CA ARG A 127 1.51 -6.89 -7.15
C ARG A 127 1.93 -6.60 -8.57
N GLN A 128 2.84 -7.43 -9.09
CA GLN A 128 3.28 -7.33 -10.46
C GLN A 128 2.15 -7.80 -11.39
N GLY A 129 1.92 -7.06 -12.48
CA GLY A 129 0.89 -7.40 -13.46
C GLY A 129 -0.53 -6.95 -13.10
N PHE A 130 -0.71 -6.26 -11.96
CA PHE A 130 -1.98 -5.68 -11.55
C PHE A 130 -1.86 -4.15 -11.51
N SER A 131 -2.90 -3.45 -11.93
CA SER A 131 -2.95 -1.99 -11.96
C SER A 131 -4.10 -1.45 -11.12
N CYS A 132 -3.95 -0.23 -10.60
CA CYS A 132 -5.09 0.50 -10.04
C CYS A 132 -6.19 0.75 -11.09
N MET A 133 -5.81 0.81 -12.37
CA MET A 133 -6.75 0.97 -13.49
C MET A 133 -7.70 -0.20 -13.60
N ASP A 134 -7.25 -1.43 -13.33
CA ASP A 134 -8.09 -2.62 -13.39
C ASP A 134 -9.23 -2.53 -12.36
N ASN A 135 -8.90 -2.10 -11.13
CA ASN A 135 -9.90 -1.88 -10.09
C ASN A 135 -10.87 -0.76 -10.46
N ILE A 136 -10.36 0.38 -10.93
CA ILE A 136 -11.18 1.52 -11.35
C ILE A 136 -12.14 1.10 -12.46
N GLN A 137 -11.64 0.38 -13.47
CA GLN A 137 -12.44 -0.10 -14.60
C GLN A 137 -13.49 -1.09 -14.14
N THR A 138 -13.14 -2.01 -13.24
CA THR A 138 -14.08 -3.01 -12.69
C THR A 138 -15.22 -2.31 -11.94
N VAL A 139 -14.92 -1.35 -11.07
CA VAL A 139 -15.95 -0.59 -10.35
C VAL A 139 -16.86 0.15 -11.32
N SER A 140 -16.31 0.88 -12.30
CA SER A 140 -17.12 1.57 -13.32
C SER A 140 -18.00 0.61 -14.11
N ARG A 141 -17.47 -0.54 -14.52
CA ARG A 141 -18.24 -1.54 -15.27
C ARG A 141 -19.37 -2.14 -14.44
N VAL A 142 -19.13 -2.41 -13.16
CA VAL A 142 -20.17 -2.89 -12.24
C VAL A 142 -21.27 -1.84 -12.08
N ILE A 143 -20.92 -0.56 -11.91
CA ILE A 143 -21.92 0.54 -11.85
C ILE A 143 -22.78 0.58 -13.11
N GLU A 144 -22.16 0.54 -14.30
CA GLU A 144 -22.87 0.54 -15.59
C GLU A 144 -23.85 -0.63 -15.72
N VAL A 145 -23.36 -1.86 -15.47
CA VAL A 145 -24.16 -3.08 -15.59
C VAL A 145 -25.31 -3.07 -14.58
N CYS A 146 -25.05 -2.75 -13.32
CA CYS A 146 -26.12 -2.67 -12.32
C CYS A 146 -27.16 -1.60 -12.69
N ARG A 147 -26.75 -0.50 -13.34
CA ARG A 147 -27.69 0.52 -13.82
C ARG A 147 -28.52 0.03 -15.01
N GLU A 148 -27.89 -0.60 -15.99
CA GLU A 148 -28.53 -1.13 -17.20
C GLU A 148 -29.59 -2.18 -16.86
N TYR A 149 -29.25 -3.12 -15.99
CA TYR A 149 -30.14 -4.22 -15.57
C TYR A 149 -30.98 -3.91 -14.34
N ARG A 150 -30.95 -2.66 -13.84
CA ARG A 150 -31.68 -2.21 -12.65
C ARG A 150 -31.45 -3.10 -11.41
N LEU A 151 -30.22 -3.54 -11.23
CA LEU A 151 -29.80 -4.36 -10.10
C LEU A 151 -29.40 -3.45 -8.92
N PRO A 152 -29.76 -3.80 -7.68
CA PRO A 152 -29.34 -3.04 -6.52
C PRO A 152 -27.82 -3.15 -6.32
N LEU A 153 -27.18 -2.02 -6.01
CA LEU A 153 -25.74 -1.93 -5.78
C LEU A 153 -25.44 -0.96 -4.65
N VAL A 154 -24.63 -1.42 -3.70
CA VAL A 154 -23.98 -0.61 -2.67
C VAL A 154 -22.47 -0.82 -2.79
N LEU A 155 -21.73 0.29 -2.87
CA LEU A 155 -20.28 0.33 -2.81
C LEU A 155 -19.86 0.98 -1.50
N THR A 156 -19.10 0.27 -0.68
CA THR A 156 -18.57 0.83 0.57
C THR A 156 -17.08 1.10 0.39
N PHE A 157 -16.63 2.35 0.55
CA PHE A 157 -15.23 2.72 0.42
C PHE A 157 -14.61 2.79 1.81
N VAL A 158 -13.75 1.83 2.15
CA VAL A 158 -13.14 1.68 3.47
C VAL A 158 -11.76 2.34 3.48
N ASP A 159 -11.54 3.22 4.46
CA ASP A 159 -10.25 3.86 4.73
C ASP A 159 -9.79 3.47 6.14
N TYR A 160 -8.54 3.03 6.29
CA TYR A 160 -7.95 2.73 7.60
C TYR A 160 -7.05 3.87 8.07
N GLU A 161 -7.13 4.19 9.37
CA GLU A 161 -6.28 5.19 9.99
C GLU A 161 -4.83 4.72 10.07
N LYS A 162 -3.96 5.37 9.29
CA LYS A 162 -2.51 5.12 9.30
C LYS A 162 -2.19 3.62 9.20
N ALA A 163 -2.80 2.92 8.24
CA ALA A 163 -2.81 1.46 8.18
C ALA A 163 -1.42 0.81 8.34
N PHE A 164 -0.44 1.34 7.62
CA PHE A 164 0.96 0.87 7.67
C PHE A 164 1.60 1.06 9.06
N ASP A 165 1.25 2.12 9.79
CA ASP A 165 1.81 2.42 11.11
C ASP A 165 1.08 1.65 12.23
N SER A 166 -0.10 1.09 11.93
CA SER A 166 -1.02 0.52 12.92
C SER A 166 -1.00 -1.01 12.97
N VAL A 167 -0.59 -1.69 11.90
CA VAL A 167 -0.62 -3.16 11.81
C VAL A 167 0.27 -3.84 12.86
N GLU A 168 -0.25 -4.87 13.51
CA GLU A 168 0.48 -5.61 14.55
C GLU A 168 1.55 -6.53 13.95
N THR A 169 2.77 -6.49 14.51
CA THR A 169 3.88 -7.35 14.08
C THR A 169 3.53 -8.83 14.15
N ASN A 170 2.80 -9.25 15.18
CA ASN A 170 2.36 -10.63 15.33
C ASN A 170 1.42 -11.07 14.21
N ALA A 171 0.55 -10.19 13.71
CA ALA A 171 -0.33 -10.51 12.58
C ALA A 171 0.47 -10.75 11.29
N ILE A 172 1.52 -9.94 11.07
CA ILE A 172 2.43 -10.12 9.94
C ILE A 172 3.12 -11.49 10.03
N LEU A 173 3.69 -11.82 11.18
CA LEU A 173 4.40 -13.08 11.36
C LEU A 173 3.46 -14.29 11.22
N SER A 174 2.25 -14.23 11.78
CA SER A 174 1.21 -15.26 11.57
C SER A 174 0.84 -15.42 10.10
N ALA A 175 0.70 -14.32 9.36
CA ALA A 175 0.38 -14.34 7.95
C ALA A 175 1.49 -14.99 7.10
N LEU A 176 2.76 -14.76 7.44
CA LEU A 176 3.88 -15.40 6.73
C LEU A 176 3.89 -16.90 6.95
N VAL A 177 3.64 -17.37 8.18
CA VAL A 177 3.53 -18.81 8.49
C VAL A 177 2.36 -19.44 7.74
N ASP A 178 1.19 -18.81 7.78
CA ASP A 178 -0.03 -19.28 7.10
C ASP A 178 0.13 -19.36 5.57
N GLN A 179 0.95 -18.49 4.98
CA GLN A 179 1.24 -18.50 3.54
C GLN A 179 2.38 -19.45 3.15
N GLY A 180 2.94 -20.21 4.10
CA GLY A 180 3.99 -21.20 3.82
C GLY A 180 5.37 -20.59 3.57
N VAL A 181 5.65 -19.39 4.10
CA VAL A 181 7.01 -18.84 4.07
C VAL A 181 7.90 -19.64 5.01
N ASP A 182 9.08 -20.03 4.54
CA ASP A 182 10.03 -20.81 5.36
C ASP A 182 10.37 -20.10 6.68
N ALA A 183 10.43 -20.90 7.74
CA ALA A 183 10.50 -20.43 9.11
C ALA A 183 11.75 -19.60 9.41
N SER A 184 12.88 -19.85 8.72
CA SER A 184 14.11 -19.08 8.89
C SER A 184 13.93 -17.62 8.44
N TYR A 185 13.19 -17.37 7.35
CA TYR A 185 12.85 -16.02 6.92
C TYR A 185 11.86 -15.37 7.89
N VAL A 186 10.88 -16.11 8.40
CA VAL A 186 9.93 -15.59 9.39
C VAL A 186 10.65 -15.16 10.67
N ARG A 187 11.55 -15.99 11.20
CA ARG A 187 12.36 -15.66 12.40
C ARG A 187 13.31 -14.48 12.15
N THR A 188 13.95 -14.43 10.98
CA THR A 188 14.78 -13.29 10.58
C THR A 188 13.97 -12.00 10.52
N LEU A 189 12.77 -12.03 9.92
CA LEU A 189 11.87 -10.87 9.88
C LEU A 189 11.35 -10.52 11.27
N ALA A 190 11.06 -11.49 12.13
CA ALA A 190 10.71 -11.22 13.53
C ALA A 190 11.84 -10.47 14.25
N ASP A 191 13.10 -10.86 14.02
CA ASP A 191 14.26 -10.15 14.57
C ASP A 191 14.42 -8.74 13.98
N CYS A 192 14.03 -8.49 12.72
CA CYS A 192 13.99 -7.15 12.11
C CYS A 192 13.03 -6.18 12.80
N TYR A 193 11.94 -6.68 13.42
CA TYR A 193 10.96 -5.86 14.14
C TYR A 193 11.20 -5.81 15.66
N ARG A 194 12.17 -6.57 16.18
CA ARG A 194 12.44 -6.65 17.61
C ARG A 194 13.26 -5.45 18.11
N GLN A 195 12.83 -4.84 19.23
CA GLN A 195 13.55 -3.75 19.92
C GLN A 195 13.99 -2.61 18.97
N CYS A 196 13.09 -2.22 18.07
CA CYS A 196 13.36 -1.17 17.10
C CYS A 196 13.08 0.21 17.69
N SER A 197 13.82 1.21 17.26
CA SER A 197 13.58 2.60 17.64
C SER A 197 13.78 3.53 16.46
N THR A 198 13.10 4.67 16.48
CA THR A 198 13.29 5.72 15.49
C THR A 198 13.54 7.06 16.16
N THR A 199 14.41 7.85 15.57
CA THR A 199 14.66 9.22 16.00
C THR A 199 13.90 10.18 15.10
N VAL A 200 13.09 11.05 15.69
CA VAL A 200 12.43 12.17 15.02
C VAL A 200 13.16 13.45 15.42
N GLN A 201 13.60 14.25 14.44
CA GLN A 201 14.17 15.56 14.71
C GLN A 201 13.03 16.58 14.82
N LEU A 202 12.76 17.08 16.04
CA LEU A 202 11.86 18.20 16.27
C LEU A 202 12.70 19.43 16.62
N PHE A 203 12.75 20.41 15.71
CA PHE A 203 13.55 21.62 15.88
C PHE A 203 15.01 21.30 16.25
N GLN A 204 15.47 21.73 17.44
CA GLN A 204 16.86 21.59 17.90
C GLN A 204 17.15 20.26 18.62
N ARG A 205 16.14 19.46 19.01
CA ARG A 205 16.38 18.25 19.83
C ARG A 205 15.81 16.98 19.17
N PRO A 206 16.63 15.94 18.97
CA PRO A 206 16.14 14.63 18.54
C PRO A 206 15.40 13.94 19.67
N ILE A 207 14.24 13.33 19.35
CA ILE A 207 13.50 12.44 20.25
C ILE A 207 13.58 11.03 19.71
N THR A 208 13.97 10.07 20.56
CA THR A 208 13.98 8.64 20.21
C THR A 208 12.73 7.96 20.73
N ILE A 209 12.03 7.27 19.83
CA ILE A 209 10.75 6.62 20.09
C ILE A 209 10.90 5.12 19.82
N PRO A 210 10.55 4.23 20.78
CA PRO A 210 10.49 2.81 20.52
C PRO A 210 9.35 2.47 19.55
N ILE A 211 9.61 1.63 18.55
CA ILE A 211 8.61 1.15 17.60
C ILE A 211 8.04 -0.17 18.13
N ALA A 212 6.75 -0.17 18.46
CA ALA A 212 6.05 -1.35 18.95
C ALA A 212 5.25 -2.08 17.85
N LYS A 213 4.75 -1.35 16.87
CA LYS A 213 3.89 -1.86 15.79
C LYS A 213 4.07 -1.08 14.49
N GLY A 214 3.43 -1.57 13.44
CA GLY A 214 3.50 -1.02 12.10
C GLY A 214 4.66 -1.59 11.29
N VAL A 215 4.48 -1.58 9.97
CA VAL A 215 5.54 -1.83 9.00
C VAL A 215 6.32 -0.54 8.74
N ARG A 216 7.62 -0.66 8.47
CA ARG A 216 8.49 0.52 8.29
C ARG A 216 8.22 1.20 6.95
N GLN A 217 7.60 2.37 6.95
CA GLN A 217 7.35 3.14 5.72
C GLN A 217 8.67 3.61 5.10
N GLY A 218 9.05 3.04 3.95
CA GLY A 218 10.33 3.30 3.29
C GLY A 218 11.18 2.04 3.07
N ASP A 219 10.80 0.92 3.70
CA ASP A 219 11.31 -0.40 3.37
C ASP A 219 10.52 -1.01 2.21
N THR A 220 11.20 -1.69 1.29
CA THR A 220 10.57 -2.29 0.10
C THR A 220 9.73 -3.52 0.43
N ILE A 221 10.00 -4.20 1.55
CA ILE A 221 9.23 -5.39 1.97
C ILE A 221 7.91 -5.03 2.65
N SER A 222 7.85 -3.85 3.29
CA SER A 222 6.70 -3.40 4.10
C SER A 222 5.33 -3.51 3.41
N PRO A 223 5.16 -3.12 2.13
CA PRO A 223 3.86 -3.25 1.46
C PRO A 223 3.38 -4.69 1.27
N LYS A 224 4.31 -5.62 1.01
CA LYS A 224 3.99 -7.05 0.88
C LYS A 224 3.64 -7.68 2.23
N LEU A 225 4.34 -7.28 3.30
CA LEU A 225 4.02 -7.72 4.66
C LEU A 225 2.64 -7.22 5.10
N PHE A 226 2.30 -5.98 4.78
CA PHE A 226 0.99 -5.41 5.07
C PHE A 226 -0.14 -6.16 4.35
N THR A 227 0.00 -6.36 3.03
CA THR A 227 -1.01 -7.08 2.23
C THR A 227 -1.15 -8.54 2.65
N ALA A 228 -0.05 -9.19 3.07
CA ALA A 228 -0.10 -10.53 3.66
C ALA A 228 -0.90 -10.57 4.97
N ALA A 229 -0.66 -9.63 5.90
CA ALA A 229 -1.39 -9.53 7.16
C ALA A 229 -2.89 -9.24 6.95
N LEU A 230 -3.20 -8.34 6.01
CA LEU A 230 -4.58 -8.02 5.65
C LEU A 230 -5.31 -9.24 5.07
N LEU A 231 -4.66 -9.96 4.14
CA LEU A 231 -5.21 -11.21 3.59
C LEU A 231 -5.49 -12.22 4.70
N TRP A 232 -4.53 -12.46 5.58
CA TRP A 232 -4.66 -13.40 6.70
C TRP A 232 -5.87 -13.09 7.58
N ALA A 233 -6.11 -11.80 7.89
CA ALA A 233 -7.28 -11.38 8.64
C ALA A 233 -8.59 -11.66 7.87
N MET A 234 -8.60 -11.32 6.59
CA MET A 234 -9.78 -11.43 5.73
C MET A 234 -10.16 -12.88 5.39
N LYS A 235 -9.24 -13.85 5.46
CA LYS A 235 -9.55 -15.28 5.27
C LYS A 235 -10.63 -15.80 6.24
N SER A 236 -10.83 -15.13 7.38
CA SER A 236 -11.88 -15.48 8.34
C SER A 236 -13.27 -14.92 8.00
N LEU A 237 -13.39 -14.13 6.93
CA LEU A 237 -14.66 -13.57 6.46
C LEU A 237 -15.34 -14.53 5.48
N ASN A 238 -16.62 -14.82 5.69
CA ASN A 238 -17.43 -15.59 4.75
C ASN A 238 -18.10 -14.67 3.73
N TRP A 239 -17.40 -14.42 2.62
CA TRP A 239 -17.84 -13.53 1.54
C TRP A 239 -18.10 -14.26 0.20
N ASP A 240 -18.04 -15.59 0.18
CA ASP A 240 -18.12 -16.39 -1.06
C ASP A 240 -19.46 -16.25 -1.80
N GLU A 241 -20.54 -15.96 -1.07
CA GLU A 241 -21.90 -15.75 -1.62
C GLU A 241 -22.35 -14.28 -1.57
N ARG A 242 -21.41 -13.36 -1.31
CA ARG A 242 -21.70 -11.93 -1.13
C ARG A 242 -21.24 -11.06 -2.29
N GLY A 243 -21.95 -9.95 -2.50
CA GLY A 243 -21.64 -8.97 -3.54
C GLY A 243 -22.33 -9.27 -4.88
N ILE A 244 -21.66 -8.94 -5.99
CA ILE A 244 -22.27 -8.95 -7.33
C ILE A 244 -21.85 -10.19 -8.11
N ARG A 245 -22.80 -10.86 -8.75
CA ARG A 245 -22.51 -12.05 -9.57
C ARG A 245 -21.98 -11.64 -10.95
N VAL A 246 -20.75 -12.01 -11.26
CA VAL A 246 -20.06 -11.78 -12.54
C VAL A 246 -19.57 -13.12 -13.07
N ASP A 247 -20.02 -13.51 -14.26
CA ASP A 247 -19.64 -14.77 -14.93
C ASP A 247 -19.69 -16.01 -14.04
N GLY A 248 -20.76 -16.12 -13.23
CA GLY A 248 -20.99 -17.26 -12.34
C GLY A 248 -20.23 -17.23 -11.02
N ARG A 249 -19.42 -16.20 -10.73
CA ARG A 249 -18.73 -15.99 -9.45
C ARG A 249 -19.22 -14.74 -8.75
N PHE A 250 -19.08 -14.67 -7.43
CA PHE A 250 -19.40 -13.47 -6.66
C PHE A 250 -18.18 -12.57 -6.52
N LEU A 251 -18.28 -11.35 -7.03
CA LEU A 251 -17.34 -10.26 -6.76
C LEU A 251 -17.79 -9.55 -5.48
N SER A 252 -17.14 -9.90 -4.37
CA SER A 252 -17.45 -9.35 -3.05
C SER A 252 -16.65 -8.08 -2.73
N ASN A 253 -15.42 -7.96 -3.23
CA ASN A 253 -14.55 -6.83 -2.91
C ASN A 253 -13.48 -6.59 -3.98
N LEU A 254 -12.95 -5.37 -4.00
CA LEU A 254 -11.68 -5.04 -4.64
C LEU A 254 -10.77 -4.37 -3.63
N ARG A 255 -9.46 -4.63 -3.74
CA ARG A 255 -8.45 -4.13 -2.82
C ARG A 255 -7.29 -3.54 -3.59
N PHE A 256 -6.83 -2.39 -3.12
CA PHE A 256 -5.55 -1.82 -3.50
C PHE A 256 -4.80 -1.45 -2.23
N ALA A 257 -4.07 -2.42 -1.68
CA ALA A 257 -3.47 -2.33 -0.37
C ALA A 257 -4.50 -2.09 0.75
N ASP A 258 -4.49 -0.91 1.39
CA ASP A 258 -5.41 -0.51 2.46
C ASP A 258 -6.75 0.06 1.95
N ASP A 259 -6.83 0.45 0.68
CA ASP A 259 -8.09 0.88 0.05
C ASP A 259 -8.92 -0.35 -0.34
N ILE A 260 -10.02 -0.58 0.39
CA ILE A 260 -10.92 -1.73 0.18
C ILE A 260 -12.31 -1.23 -0.23
N VAL A 261 -12.87 -1.84 -1.27
CA VAL A 261 -14.22 -1.56 -1.74
C VAL A 261 -15.05 -2.84 -1.74
N PRO A 262 -15.84 -3.11 -0.68
CA PRO A 262 -16.85 -4.15 -0.72
C PRO A 262 -18.02 -3.78 -1.64
N PHE A 263 -18.51 -4.77 -2.36
CA PHE A 263 -19.72 -4.72 -3.18
C PHE A 263 -20.84 -5.44 -2.45
N SER A 264 -22.04 -4.89 -2.49
CA SER A 264 -23.22 -5.49 -1.87
C SER A 264 -24.47 -5.17 -2.67
N ARG A 265 -25.51 -5.98 -2.49
CA ARG A 265 -26.82 -5.84 -3.15
C ARG A 265 -27.87 -5.22 -2.24
N SER A 266 -27.55 -4.99 -0.98
CA SER A 266 -28.43 -4.29 -0.03
C SER A 266 -27.60 -3.58 1.05
N THR A 267 -28.23 -2.65 1.77
CA THR A 267 -27.59 -1.98 2.91
C THR A 267 -27.31 -2.94 4.07
N GLU A 268 -28.11 -3.99 4.24
CA GLU A 268 -27.94 -5.01 5.28
C GLU A 268 -26.71 -5.89 4.98
N GLU A 269 -26.55 -6.29 3.71
CA GLU A 269 -25.36 -7.02 3.26
C GLU A 269 -24.10 -6.16 3.45
N ALA A 270 -24.16 -4.88 3.05
CA ALA A 270 -23.07 -3.93 3.22
C ALA A 270 -22.72 -3.71 4.71
N GLN A 271 -23.73 -3.55 5.56
CA GLN A 271 -23.57 -3.44 7.01
C GLN A 271 -22.87 -4.66 7.61
N ALA A 272 -23.29 -5.87 7.21
CA ALA A 272 -22.69 -7.09 7.72
C ALA A 272 -21.26 -7.29 7.21
N MET A 273 -20.97 -6.93 5.95
CA MET A 273 -19.60 -6.97 5.40
C MET A 273 -18.67 -5.97 6.09
N LEU A 274 -19.15 -4.74 6.31
CA LEU A 274 -18.42 -3.69 7.01
C LEU A 274 -18.12 -4.09 8.46
N ASN A 275 -19.09 -4.65 9.18
CA ASN A 275 -18.90 -5.13 10.55
C ASN A 275 -17.84 -6.23 10.62
N GLY A 276 -17.94 -7.25 9.77
CA GLY A 276 -16.95 -8.32 9.70
C GLY A 276 -15.56 -7.77 9.39
N LEU A 277 -15.45 -6.87 8.41
CA LEU A 277 -14.18 -6.25 8.04
C LEU A 277 -13.59 -5.40 9.19
N ASN A 278 -14.43 -4.72 9.98
CA ASN A 278 -14.00 -3.96 11.15
C ASN A 278 -13.46 -4.87 12.25
N GLU A 279 -14.16 -5.98 12.53
CA GLU A 279 -13.74 -6.97 13.52
C GLU A 279 -12.40 -7.60 13.16
N VAL A 280 -12.21 -8.06 11.92
CA VAL A 280 -10.94 -8.66 11.50
C VAL A 280 -9.83 -7.61 11.39
N GLY A 281 -10.15 -6.39 10.98
CA GLY A 281 -9.21 -5.26 10.95
C GLY A 281 -8.65 -4.98 12.34
N LYS A 282 -9.49 -4.93 13.37
CA LYS A 282 -9.06 -4.76 14.76
C LYS A 282 -8.12 -5.87 15.25
N LYS A 283 -8.36 -7.13 14.84
CA LYS A 283 -7.49 -8.28 15.21
C LYS A 283 -6.04 -8.09 14.75
N ILE A 284 -5.83 -7.35 13.67
CA ILE A 284 -4.50 -7.04 13.13
C ILE A 284 -4.03 -5.61 13.45
N GLY A 285 -4.72 -4.91 14.36
CA GLY A 285 -4.34 -3.56 14.82
C GLY A 285 -4.87 -2.41 13.97
N LEU A 286 -5.67 -2.68 12.93
CA LEU A 286 -6.24 -1.65 12.08
C LEU A 286 -7.49 -1.03 12.70
N ARG A 287 -7.68 0.26 12.44
CA ARG A 287 -8.85 1.04 12.85
C ARG A 287 -9.43 1.74 11.63
N MET A 288 -10.70 1.50 11.34
CA MET A 288 -11.39 2.18 10.24
C MET A 288 -11.58 3.66 10.57
N ASN A 289 -11.31 4.51 9.58
CA ASN A 289 -11.57 5.94 9.66
C ASN A 289 -13.05 6.20 9.39
N ARG A 290 -13.80 6.55 10.44
CA ARG A 290 -15.27 6.74 10.34
C ARG A 290 -15.68 7.90 9.45
N THR A 291 -14.85 8.94 9.33
CA THR A 291 -15.15 10.14 8.54
C THR A 291 -14.86 9.94 7.05
N LYS A 292 -13.84 9.14 6.73
CA LYS A 292 -13.42 8.88 5.35
C LYS A 292 -14.01 7.62 4.76
N THR A 293 -14.38 6.67 5.61
CA THR A 293 -15.20 5.54 5.19
C THR A 293 -16.57 6.08 4.81
N LYS A 294 -17.03 5.76 3.61
CA LYS A 294 -18.28 6.25 3.05
C LYS A 294 -18.92 5.15 2.23
N PHE A 295 -20.22 5.24 1.97
CA PHE A 295 -20.87 4.35 1.01
C PHE A 295 -21.61 5.14 -0.07
N MET A 296 -21.84 4.48 -1.18
CA MET A 296 -22.67 4.94 -2.28
C MET A 296 -23.66 3.83 -2.60
N LYS A 297 -24.91 4.17 -2.90
CA LYS A 297 -25.90 3.21 -3.40
C LYS A 297 -26.60 3.75 -4.64
N ASN A 298 -27.05 2.86 -5.52
CA ASN A 298 -27.88 3.25 -6.65
C ASN A 298 -29.37 3.33 -6.26
N ALA A 299 -30.18 3.89 -7.16
CA ALA A 299 -31.62 4.09 -6.94
C ALA A 299 -32.43 2.78 -6.80
N PHE A 300 -31.83 1.63 -7.07
CA PHE A 300 -32.51 0.32 -7.01
C PHE A 300 -32.29 -0.39 -5.66
N CYS A 301 -31.49 0.20 -4.77
CA CYS A 301 -31.21 -0.36 -3.45
C CYS A 301 -32.05 0.36 -2.37
N ASP A 302 -32.88 -0.42 -1.69
CA ASP A 302 -33.62 0.03 -0.51
C ASP A 302 -32.69 0.10 0.72
N GLY A 303 -33.13 0.87 1.73
CA GLY A 303 -32.43 1.06 3.00
C GLY A 303 -31.47 2.25 3.01
N GLU A 304 -31.37 2.94 4.14
CA GLU A 304 -30.72 4.27 4.22
C GLU A 304 -29.53 4.34 5.18
N ARG A 305 -29.32 3.31 6.00
CA ARG A 305 -28.42 3.41 7.14
C ARG A 305 -27.43 2.27 7.20
N ILE A 306 -26.16 2.65 7.15
CA ILE A 306 -25.03 1.79 7.49
C ILE A 306 -24.31 2.47 8.66
N GLU A 307 -24.07 1.70 9.71
CA GLU A 307 -23.40 2.13 10.93
C GLU A 307 -22.10 1.37 11.14
N LEU A 308 -21.16 2.02 11.82
CA LEU A 308 -19.93 1.42 12.29
C LEU A 308 -19.80 1.74 13.78
N GLU A 309 -19.98 0.71 14.60
CA GLU A 309 -19.95 0.82 16.07
C GLU A 309 -20.92 1.90 16.60
N GLY A 310 -22.16 1.90 16.09
CA GLY A 310 -23.20 2.87 16.46
C GLY A 310 -23.04 4.27 15.85
N THR A 311 -21.99 4.50 15.05
CA THR A 311 -21.82 5.76 14.29
C THR A 311 -22.28 5.57 12.86
N GLN A 312 -23.23 6.37 12.38
CA GLN A 312 -23.67 6.32 10.99
C GLN A 312 -22.52 6.72 10.04
N ILE A 313 -22.28 5.87 9.03
CA ILE A 313 -21.37 6.18 7.93
C ILE A 313 -22.09 7.08 6.94
N ALA A 314 -21.37 8.07 6.40
CA ALA A 314 -21.94 9.00 5.44
C ALA A 314 -22.21 8.32 4.08
N GLU A 315 -23.44 8.44 3.60
CA GLU A 315 -23.78 8.24 2.19
C GLU A 315 -23.19 9.40 1.36
N THR A 316 -22.73 9.12 0.15
CA THR A 316 -22.23 10.15 -0.76
C THR A 316 -22.68 9.90 -2.19
N MET A 317 -22.82 10.97 -2.98
CA MET A 317 -23.17 10.88 -4.40
C MET A 317 -21.94 10.64 -5.28
N SER A 318 -20.76 11.04 -4.82
CA SER A 318 -19.51 10.77 -5.51
C SER A 318 -18.35 10.48 -4.55
N TYR A 319 -17.44 9.62 -4.99
CA TYR A 319 -16.26 9.24 -4.22
C TYR A 319 -15.00 9.20 -5.09
N VAL A 320 -13.88 9.63 -4.53
CA VAL A 320 -12.58 9.60 -5.21
C VAL A 320 -11.87 8.30 -4.87
N TYR A 321 -12.01 7.30 -5.74
CA TYR A 321 -11.37 6.01 -5.59
C TYR A 321 -10.13 5.91 -6.48
N LEU A 322 -8.97 5.59 -5.89
CA LEU A 322 -7.68 5.47 -6.58
C LEU A 322 -7.37 6.66 -7.52
N GLY A 323 -7.77 7.85 -7.08
CA GLY A 323 -7.55 9.10 -7.80
C GLY A 323 -8.67 9.52 -8.73
N ARG A 324 -9.56 8.62 -9.20
CA ARG A 324 -10.70 8.93 -10.08
C ARG A 324 -11.98 9.18 -9.28
N SER A 325 -12.74 10.22 -9.63
CA SER A 325 -14.09 10.44 -9.10
C SER A 325 -15.10 9.51 -9.76
N LEU A 326 -15.89 8.82 -8.94
CA LEU A 326 -16.93 7.88 -9.33
C LEU A 326 -18.28 8.35 -8.79
N ASN A 327 -19.35 8.17 -9.56
CA ASN A 327 -20.75 8.37 -9.16
C ASN A 327 -21.61 7.24 -9.75
N MET A 328 -22.85 7.07 -9.27
CA MET A 328 -23.73 5.97 -9.68
C MET A 328 -24.31 6.16 -11.09
N GLU A 329 -24.23 7.37 -11.63
CA GLU A 329 -24.59 7.72 -13.00
C GLU A 329 -23.45 7.47 -13.99
N ASN A 330 -22.25 7.13 -13.49
CA ASN A 330 -21.01 7.08 -14.27
C ASN A 330 -20.75 8.38 -15.08
N ASP A 331 -21.23 9.53 -14.59
CA ASP A 331 -21.00 10.85 -15.18
C ASP A 331 -19.55 11.28 -14.98
N LEU A 332 -18.87 11.64 -16.06
CA LEU A 332 -17.47 12.05 -16.07
C LEU A 332 -17.28 13.54 -15.76
N LYS A 333 -18.33 14.35 -15.67
CA LYS A 333 -18.20 15.82 -15.52
C LYS A 333 -17.34 16.23 -14.33
N GLU A 334 -17.57 15.64 -13.16
CA GLU A 334 -16.77 15.93 -11.97
C GLU A 334 -15.31 15.51 -12.16
N GLU A 335 -15.08 14.33 -12.73
CA GLU A 335 -13.75 13.77 -12.98
C GLU A 335 -12.96 14.61 -14.00
N LEU A 336 -13.57 15.00 -15.11
CA LEU A 336 -12.96 15.90 -16.10
C LEU A 336 -12.59 17.24 -15.45
N GLY A 337 -13.46 17.78 -14.60
CA GLY A 337 -13.17 18.98 -13.81
C GLY A 337 -11.95 18.79 -12.89
N ARG A 338 -11.80 17.63 -12.25
CA ARG A 338 -10.65 17.29 -11.40
C ARG A 338 -9.36 17.17 -12.21
N ARG A 339 -9.39 16.46 -13.34
CA ARG A 339 -8.22 16.31 -14.23
C ARG A 339 -7.75 17.65 -14.77
N ARG A 340 -8.67 18.51 -15.17
CA ARG A 340 -8.36 19.89 -15.57
C ARG A 340 -7.66 20.66 -14.46
N ARG A 341 -8.16 20.59 -13.21
CA ARG A 341 -7.50 21.25 -12.06
C ARG A 341 -6.12 20.67 -11.76
N ALA A 342 -5.96 19.35 -11.83
CA ALA A 342 -4.68 18.69 -11.62
C ALA A 342 -3.65 19.11 -12.69
N ALA A 343 -4.07 19.15 -13.96
CA ALA A 343 -3.24 19.63 -15.06
C ALA A 343 -2.80 21.09 -14.86
N TRP A 344 -3.72 21.97 -14.47
CA TRP A 344 -3.37 23.37 -14.14
C TRP A 344 -2.41 23.49 -12.96
N ALA A 345 -2.60 22.67 -11.91
CA ALA A 345 -1.69 22.66 -10.76
C ALA A 345 -0.28 22.17 -11.14
N ALA A 346 -0.17 21.21 -12.07
CA ALA A 346 1.11 20.75 -12.62
C ALA A 346 1.76 21.81 -13.53
N PHE A 347 0.96 22.53 -14.32
CA PHE A 347 1.45 23.56 -15.24
C PHE A 347 1.86 24.86 -14.53
N GLY A 348 1.20 25.22 -13.42
CA GLY A 348 1.42 26.48 -12.71
C GLY A 348 2.90 26.81 -12.44
N PRO A 349 3.68 25.91 -11.82
CA PRO A 349 5.11 26.11 -11.58
C PRO A 349 5.97 26.21 -12.85
N LEU A 350 5.49 25.65 -13.96
CA LEU A 350 6.23 25.61 -15.22
C LEU A 350 5.95 26.81 -16.11
N ARG A 351 4.82 27.50 -15.90
CA ARG A 351 4.34 28.57 -16.79
C ARG A 351 5.44 29.56 -17.17
N GLU A 352 6.10 30.13 -16.16
CA GLU A 352 7.17 31.11 -16.36
C GLU A 352 8.37 30.53 -17.12
N ALA A 353 8.79 29.31 -16.78
CA ALA A 353 9.87 28.62 -17.50
C ALA A 353 9.48 28.32 -18.95
N THR A 354 8.26 27.85 -19.20
CA THR A 354 7.77 27.56 -20.55
C THR A 354 7.55 28.81 -21.41
N ASP A 355 7.24 29.96 -20.80
CA ASP A 355 7.09 31.23 -21.52
C ASP A 355 8.45 31.80 -21.94
N GLN A 356 9.51 31.53 -21.17
CA GLN A 356 10.89 31.96 -21.46
C GLN A 356 11.61 31.03 -22.44
N LEU A 357 11.15 29.78 -22.59
CA LEU A 357 11.74 28.83 -23.52
C LEU A 357 11.35 29.16 -24.97
N THR A 358 12.35 29.39 -25.82
CA THR A 358 12.17 29.58 -27.26
C THR A 358 12.14 28.26 -28.03
N ASP A 359 12.72 27.20 -27.46
CA ASP A 359 12.71 25.86 -28.01
C ASP A 359 11.32 25.20 -27.83
N HIS A 360 10.64 25.02 -28.96
CA HIS A 360 9.31 24.42 -29.00
C HIS A 360 9.31 22.92 -28.65
N GLU A 361 10.37 22.18 -28.99
CA GLU A 361 10.47 20.75 -28.68
C GLU A 361 10.66 20.55 -27.19
N LEU A 362 11.53 21.34 -26.56
CA LEU A 362 11.75 21.28 -25.12
C LEU A 362 10.49 21.67 -24.33
N ARG A 363 9.74 22.66 -24.82
CA ARG A 363 8.44 23.04 -24.23
C ARG A 363 7.41 21.92 -24.32
N ALA A 364 7.28 21.29 -25.49
CA ALA A 364 6.39 20.15 -25.67
C ALA A 364 6.79 19.00 -24.73
N HIS A 365 8.09 18.71 -24.65
CA HIS A 365 8.61 17.66 -23.77
C HIS A 365 8.31 17.93 -22.27
N LEU A 366 8.46 19.18 -21.82
CA LEU A 366 8.10 19.57 -20.46
C LEU A 366 6.59 19.41 -20.21
N PHE A 367 5.75 19.78 -21.15
CA PHE A 367 4.31 19.59 -21.04
C PHE A 367 3.93 18.10 -20.99
N ASP A 368 4.47 17.30 -21.91
CA ASP A 368 4.18 15.87 -22.04
C ASP A 368 4.67 15.05 -20.84
N SER A 369 5.74 15.48 -20.19
CA SER A 369 6.30 14.79 -19.02
C SER A 369 5.64 15.19 -17.69
N THR A 370 4.91 16.31 -17.62
CA THR A 370 4.41 16.86 -16.35
C THR A 370 2.90 17.11 -16.33
N VAL A 371 2.35 17.75 -17.36
CA VAL A 371 0.93 18.16 -17.43
C VAL A 371 0.10 17.05 -18.02
N LEU A 372 0.55 16.46 -19.13
CA LEU A 372 -0.18 15.39 -19.83
C LEU A 372 -0.46 14.17 -18.93
N PRO A 373 0.48 13.68 -18.10
CA PRO A 373 0.21 12.55 -17.20
C PRO A 373 -0.86 12.87 -16.14
N ALA A 374 -0.88 14.12 -15.63
CA ALA A 374 -1.90 14.55 -14.67
C ALA A 374 -3.30 14.66 -15.30
N LEU A 375 -3.36 15.13 -16.57
CA LEU A 375 -4.58 15.28 -17.34
C LEU A 375 -5.16 13.93 -17.80
N CYS A 376 -4.30 13.03 -18.25
CA CYS A 376 -4.67 11.76 -18.86
C CYS A 376 -4.75 10.59 -17.87
N TYR A 377 -4.47 10.81 -16.58
CA TYR A 377 -4.62 9.76 -15.58
C TYR A 377 -6.03 9.15 -15.59
N ALA A 378 -6.09 7.82 -15.71
CA ALA A 378 -7.31 7.02 -15.77
C ALA A 378 -8.22 7.40 -16.95
N ALA A 379 -7.67 7.90 -18.05
CA ALA A 379 -8.44 8.21 -19.25
C ALA A 379 -8.91 6.93 -19.96
N GLU A 380 -8.14 5.85 -19.88
CA GLU A 380 -8.46 4.53 -20.42
C GLU A 380 -9.67 3.87 -19.76
N THR A 381 -10.04 4.30 -18.55
CA THR A 381 -11.17 3.73 -17.81
C THR A 381 -12.48 4.46 -18.03
N ARG A 382 -12.52 5.40 -18.99
CA ARG A 382 -13.72 6.16 -19.33
C ARG A 382 -14.65 5.28 -20.18
N PRO A 383 -15.98 5.31 -19.93
CA PRO A 383 -16.95 4.67 -20.81
C PRO A 383 -16.73 5.11 -22.26
N ARG A 384 -16.84 4.16 -23.19
CA ARG A 384 -16.70 4.39 -24.64
C ARG A 384 -17.98 4.94 -25.23
#